data_AF-A0A822VN71-F1
#
_entry.id   AF-A0A822VN71-F1
#
_cell.length_a   1.000
_cell.length_b   1.000
_cell.length_c   1.000
_cell.angle_alpha   90.00
_cell.angle_beta   90.00
_cell.angle_gamma   90.00
#
_symmetry.space_group_name_H-M   'P 1'
#
loop_
_entity.id
_entity.type
_entity.pdbx_description
1 polymer ?
#
loop_
_entity_poly.entity_id
_entity_poly.type
_entity_poly.pdbx_seq_one_letter_code
_entity_poly.pdbx_strand_id
1 'polypeptide(L)'
;MSQHQFFSPGELIQETNYNDLVQKSVSIEDFSTNSNNEFTWKVKFDPTHWNFKHDKGGYYFIISEGMKLKKLVDKHTEKDLLTNFPENVNDSKNDSYSQYRHFKKGERTYWDRDFDSQWGWSAGRASNDKINQWKDENAFSDIYYIDSPRHAGPVTYELEAEVTDQNKTSFPLVAVMKNFYARTSYLSEPTSLAGLDLKVEWPK
;
A
#
# COMPACT_ATOMS: atom_id res chain seq x y z
N MET A 1 -28.76 2.56 23.06
CA MET A 1 -28.05 3.34 22.02
C MET A 1 -26.94 2.46 21.53
N SER A 2 -26.94 2.08 20.24
CA SER A 2 -25.85 1.29 19.68
C SER A 2 -24.64 2.24 19.54
N GLN A 3 -23.59 2.03 20.33
CA GLN A 3 -22.38 2.83 20.22
C GLN A 3 -21.65 2.38 18.96
N HIS A 4 -21.58 3.26 17.96
CA HIS A 4 -20.88 2.98 16.72
C HIS A 4 -19.45 3.52 16.84
N GLN A 5 -18.48 2.69 16.47
CA GLN A 5 -17.13 3.13 16.17
C GLN A 5 -17.12 4.18 15.07
N PHE A 6 -16.24 5.18 15.18
CA PHE A 6 -16.11 6.23 14.17
C PHE A 6 -14.71 6.20 13.57
N PHE A 7 -14.63 6.02 12.25
CA PHE A 7 -13.38 6.11 11.49
C PHE A 7 -13.29 7.46 10.80
N SER A 8 -12.14 8.12 10.94
CA SER A 8 -11.88 9.43 10.35
C SER A 8 -10.55 9.43 9.60
N PRO A 9 -10.56 9.56 8.26
CA PRO A 9 -9.32 9.66 7.50
C PRO A 9 -8.64 11.01 7.78
N GLY A 10 -7.34 10.96 8.07
CA GLY A 10 -6.49 12.14 8.20
C GLY A 10 -6.17 12.82 6.86
N GLU A 11 -5.28 13.81 6.91
CA GLU A 11 -4.82 14.53 5.72
C GLU A 11 -4.06 13.59 4.76
N LEU A 12 -4.36 13.71 3.47
CA LEU A 12 -3.68 12.96 2.41
C LEU A 12 -2.28 13.56 2.17
N ILE A 13 -1.26 12.72 2.35
CA ILE A 13 0.12 12.98 1.97
C ILE A 13 0.36 12.38 0.59
N GLN A 14 0.95 13.14 -0.32
CA GLN A 14 1.40 12.67 -1.63
C GLN A 14 2.83 13.14 -1.85
N GLU A 15 3.73 12.21 -2.19
CA GLU A 15 5.16 12.52 -2.31
C GLU A 15 5.81 11.76 -3.46
N THR A 16 6.88 12.32 -4.02
CA THR A 16 7.66 11.67 -5.08
C THR A 16 9.14 12.00 -4.98
N ASN A 17 9.99 11.08 -5.44
CA ASN A 17 11.42 11.35 -5.60
C ASN A 17 11.81 11.78 -7.03
N TYR A 18 10.83 12.09 -7.90
CA TYR A 18 11.07 12.33 -9.31
C TYR A 18 10.73 13.75 -9.80
N ASN A 19 9.46 14.06 -10.07
CA ASN A 19 9.02 15.38 -10.52
C ASN A 19 7.50 15.60 -10.30
N ASP A 20 7.07 16.85 -10.42
CA ASP A 20 5.69 17.28 -10.13
C ASP A 20 4.60 16.59 -10.99
N LEU A 21 4.94 16.10 -12.19
CA LEU A 21 3.98 15.41 -13.07
C LEU A 21 3.51 14.08 -12.48
N VAL A 22 4.33 13.47 -11.61
CA VAL A 22 4.05 12.16 -11.02
C VAL A 22 3.79 12.19 -9.51
N GLN A 23 3.88 13.35 -8.87
CA GLN A 23 3.69 13.48 -7.41
C GLN A 23 2.30 13.05 -6.99
N LYS A 24 1.27 13.42 -7.76
CA LYS A 24 -0.13 13.12 -7.45
C LYS A 24 -0.65 11.83 -8.09
N SER A 25 0.26 10.98 -8.60
CA SER A 25 -0.15 9.77 -9.31
C SER A 25 -0.63 8.65 -8.40
N VAL A 26 -0.50 8.78 -7.08
CA VAL A 26 -1.07 7.84 -6.12
C VAL A 26 -2.00 8.61 -5.20
N SER A 27 -3.20 8.12 -4.92
CA SER A 27 -4.10 8.70 -3.92
C SER A 27 -4.83 7.62 -3.13
N ILE A 28 -5.29 7.99 -1.93
CA ILE A 28 -6.10 7.17 -1.03
C ILE A 28 -7.37 7.96 -0.72
N GLU A 29 -8.54 7.39 -1.00
CA GLU A 29 -9.83 8.08 -0.92
C GLU A 29 -11.01 7.12 -0.66
N ASP A 30 -12.24 7.64 -0.68
CA ASP A 30 -13.50 6.86 -0.63
C ASP A 30 -13.61 5.90 0.57
N PHE A 31 -13.45 6.43 1.79
CA PHE A 31 -13.59 5.66 3.01
C PHE A 31 -15.05 5.34 3.32
N SER A 32 -15.32 4.09 3.68
CA SER A 32 -16.60 3.72 4.28
C SER A 32 -16.42 2.72 5.41
N THR A 33 -17.31 2.77 6.39
CA THR A 33 -17.26 1.88 7.55
C THR A 33 -18.34 0.85 7.44
N ASN A 34 -17.99 -0.40 7.69
CA ASN A 34 -18.94 -1.48 7.82
C ASN A 34 -19.15 -1.80 9.32
N SER A 35 -20.11 -2.66 9.62
CA SER A 35 -20.21 -3.27 10.96
C SER A 35 -18.96 -4.10 11.27
N ASN A 36 -18.69 -4.37 12.55
CA ASN A 36 -17.66 -5.31 13.02
C ASN A 36 -16.19 -4.85 12.85
N ASN A 37 -15.84 -3.62 13.22
CA ASN A 37 -14.46 -3.11 13.13
C ASN A 37 -13.87 -3.11 11.71
N GLU A 38 -14.72 -3.17 10.70
CA GLU A 38 -14.32 -3.21 9.30
C GLU A 38 -14.53 -1.85 8.62
N PHE A 39 -13.65 -1.54 7.68
CA PHE A 39 -13.77 -0.38 6.82
C PHE A 39 -13.18 -0.70 5.45
N THR A 40 -13.59 0.10 4.48
CA THR A 40 -13.07 0.07 3.12
C THR A 40 -12.45 1.40 2.76
N TRP A 41 -11.52 1.35 1.81
CA TRP A 41 -10.94 2.52 1.18
C TRP A 41 -10.54 2.18 -0.25
N LYS A 42 -10.33 3.21 -1.06
CA LYS A 42 -9.82 3.07 -2.42
C LYS A 42 -8.43 3.63 -2.54
N VAL A 43 -7.61 2.93 -3.31
CA VAL A 43 -6.30 3.38 -3.75
C VAL A 43 -6.35 3.57 -5.26
N LYS A 44 -6.00 4.75 -5.72
CA LYS A 44 -5.92 5.07 -7.14
C LYS A 44 -4.47 5.23 -7.57
N PHE A 45 -4.13 4.59 -8.69
CA PHE A 45 -2.85 4.78 -9.37
C PHE A 45 -3.10 5.38 -10.74
N ASP A 46 -2.39 6.47 -11.06
CA ASP A 46 -2.42 7.13 -12.36
C ASP A 46 -1.07 6.96 -13.09
N PRO A 47 -0.92 5.90 -13.91
CA PRO A 47 0.32 5.61 -14.64
C PRO A 47 0.50 6.48 -15.91
N THR A 48 -0.33 7.51 -16.16
CA THR A 48 -0.31 8.29 -17.41
C THR A 48 1.07 8.86 -17.75
N HIS A 49 1.83 9.29 -16.74
CA HIS A 49 3.18 9.85 -16.90
C HIS A 49 4.32 8.87 -16.53
N TRP A 50 4.01 7.57 -16.42
CA TRP A 50 4.94 6.54 -15.90
C TRP A 50 5.51 5.61 -16.95
N ASN A 51 5.04 5.70 -18.21
CA ASN A 51 5.51 4.91 -19.34
C ASN A 51 5.34 3.37 -19.17
N PHE A 52 4.37 2.91 -18.38
CA PHE A 52 4.15 1.46 -18.13
C PHE A 52 3.73 0.63 -19.34
N LYS A 53 3.50 1.25 -20.50
CA LYS A 53 3.36 0.54 -21.79
C LYS A 53 4.69 -0.08 -22.25
N HIS A 54 5.81 0.51 -21.85
CA HIS A 54 7.15 0.11 -22.27
C HIS A 54 8.01 -0.30 -21.08
N ASP A 55 7.86 0.37 -19.95
CA ASP A 55 8.64 0.11 -18.75
C ASP A 55 7.91 -0.81 -17.78
N LYS A 56 8.70 -1.59 -17.04
CA LYS A 56 8.19 -2.39 -15.93
C LYS A 56 7.82 -1.47 -14.76
N GLY A 57 6.55 -1.46 -14.40
CA GLY A 57 6.02 -0.76 -13.22
C GLY A 57 5.84 -1.67 -12.00
N GLY A 58 5.30 -1.11 -10.92
CA GLY A 58 4.85 -1.87 -9.76
C GLY A 58 3.98 -1.05 -8.81
N TYR A 59 3.01 -1.73 -8.18
CA TYR A 59 2.12 -1.15 -7.16
C TYR A 59 2.33 -1.84 -5.82
N TYR A 60 2.36 -1.07 -4.74
CA TYR A 60 2.48 -1.56 -3.38
C TYR A 60 1.32 -1.04 -2.54
N PHE A 61 0.78 -1.91 -1.69
CA PHE A 61 -0.20 -1.60 -0.65
C PHE A 61 0.41 -1.98 0.68
N ILE A 62 0.59 -1.02 1.57
CA ILE A 62 1.24 -1.20 2.86
C ILE A 62 0.17 -1.08 3.95
N ILE A 63 0.05 -2.14 4.75
CA ILE A 63 -1.01 -2.30 5.73
C ILE A 63 -0.47 -2.05 7.13
N SER A 64 -1.25 -1.33 7.93
CA SER A 64 -0.94 -1.05 9.33
C SER A 64 -0.96 -2.30 10.19
N GLU A 65 -0.09 -2.31 11.19
CA GLU A 65 -0.15 -3.25 12.30
C GLU A 65 -1.46 -3.07 13.09
N GLY A 66 -2.01 -4.17 13.59
CA GLY A 66 -3.30 -4.16 14.29
C GLY A 66 -4.49 -4.21 13.33
N MET A 67 -4.25 -4.59 12.07
CA MET A 67 -5.28 -4.79 11.06
C MET A 67 -5.05 -6.08 10.29
N LYS A 68 -6.11 -6.61 9.68
CA LYS A 68 -6.04 -7.72 8.74
C LYS A 68 -6.75 -7.35 7.44
N LEU A 69 -6.03 -7.41 6.33
CA LEU A 69 -6.61 -7.23 5.00
C LEU A 69 -7.54 -8.42 4.68
N LYS A 70 -8.76 -8.11 4.23
CA LYS A 70 -9.81 -9.09 3.90
C LYS A 70 -10.14 -9.15 2.42
N LYS A 71 -10.00 -8.03 1.69
CA LYS A 71 -10.19 -7.97 0.24
C LYS A 71 -9.23 -6.99 -0.39
N LEU A 72 -8.85 -7.27 -1.65
CA LEU A 72 -8.17 -6.35 -2.53
C LEU A 72 -8.76 -6.49 -3.92
N VAL A 73 -9.72 -5.63 -4.27
CA VAL A 73 -10.52 -5.73 -5.49
C VAL A 73 -9.99 -4.76 -6.55
N ASP A 74 -9.63 -5.28 -7.71
CA ASP A 74 -9.42 -4.43 -8.90
C ASP A 74 -10.77 -3.98 -9.44
N LYS A 75 -11.07 -2.68 -9.36
CA LYS A 75 -12.36 -2.12 -9.78
C LYS A 75 -12.57 -2.06 -11.28
N HIS A 76 -11.55 -2.35 -12.08
CA HIS A 76 -11.73 -2.50 -13.52
C HIS A 76 -12.24 -3.90 -13.89
N THR A 77 -11.74 -4.93 -13.20
CA THR A 77 -12.08 -6.34 -13.49
C THR A 77 -13.09 -6.93 -12.52
N GLU A 78 -13.39 -6.23 -11.42
CA GLU A 78 -14.22 -6.68 -10.28
C GLU A 78 -13.73 -8.00 -9.66
N LYS A 79 -12.43 -8.29 -9.81
CA LYS A 79 -11.80 -9.47 -9.23
C LYS A 79 -11.17 -9.13 -7.89
N ASP A 80 -11.47 -9.95 -6.89
CA ASP A 80 -10.68 -9.99 -5.66
C ASP A 80 -9.35 -10.69 -5.93
N LEU A 81 -8.26 -9.95 -5.76
CA LEU A 81 -6.90 -10.37 -6.02
C LEU A 81 -6.21 -10.89 -4.76
N LEU A 82 -6.80 -10.74 -3.57
CA LEU A 82 -6.13 -11.07 -2.31
C LEU A 82 -5.67 -12.54 -2.28
N THR A 83 -6.46 -13.44 -2.87
CA THR A 83 -6.16 -14.88 -2.95
C THR A 83 -5.00 -15.24 -3.89
N ASN A 84 -4.52 -14.29 -4.70
CA ASN A 84 -3.35 -14.49 -5.55
C ASN A 84 -2.03 -14.29 -4.79
N PHE A 85 -2.08 -13.64 -3.62
CA PHE A 85 -0.90 -13.37 -2.81
C PHE A 85 -0.55 -14.59 -1.95
N PRO A 86 0.74 -14.96 -1.85
CA PRO A 86 1.17 -16.06 -0.98
C PRO A 86 0.94 -15.74 0.50
N GLU A 87 0.30 -16.65 1.24
CA GLU A 87 0.15 -16.51 2.70
C GLU A 87 1.50 -16.71 3.42
N ASN A 88 2.31 -17.66 2.95
CA ASN A 88 3.66 -17.90 3.44
C ASN A 88 4.66 -17.07 2.65
N VAL A 89 5.34 -16.13 3.31
CA VAL A 89 6.35 -15.25 2.68
C VAL A 89 7.52 -16.02 2.06
N ASN A 90 7.78 -17.26 2.49
CA ASN A 90 8.85 -18.10 1.95
C ASN A 90 8.39 -19.06 0.85
N ASP A 91 7.11 -19.03 0.45
CA ASP A 91 6.58 -19.88 -0.63
C ASP A 91 7.35 -19.66 -1.94
N SER A 92 7.45 -20.69 -2.79
CA SER A 92 8.08 -20.55 -4.11
C SER A 92 7.31 -19.57 -4.99
N LYS A 93 5.99 -19.44 -4.80
CA LYS A 93 5.13 -18.45 -5.46
C LYS A 93 5.33 -17.01 -4.98
N ASN A 94 6.25 -16.76 -4.04
CA ASN A 94 6.65 -15.43 -3.56
C ASN A 94 8.07 -15.03 -4.03
N ASP A 95 8.57 -15.64 -5.11
CA ASP A 95 9.87 -15.31 -5.68
C ASP A 95 9.88 -13.96 -6.44
N SER A 96 11.05 -13.53 -6.88
CA SER A 96 11.25 -12.24 -7.56
C SER A 96 10.60 -12.14 -8.95
N TYR A 97 10.12 -13.25 -9.51
CA TYR A 97 9.44 -13.30 -10.81
C TYR A 97 7.91 -13.39 -10.67
N SER A 98 7.41 -13.54 -9.44
CA SER A 98 5.99 -13.71 -9.15
C SER A 98 5.24 -12.39 -9.27
N GLN A 99 4.09 -12.43 -9.94
CA GLN A 99 3.28 -11.23 -10.17
C GLN A 99 2.70 -10.64 -8.88
N TYR A 100 2.29 -11.50 -7.96
CA TYR A 100 1.69 -11.11 -6.69
C TYR A 100 2.61 -11.56 -5.58
N ARG A 101 3.10 -10.62 -4.78
CA ARG A 101 4.04 -10.91 -3.69
C ARG A 101 3.58 -10.30 -2.39
N HIS A 102 3.84 -11.01 -1.31
CA HIS A 102 3.45 -10.62 0.03
C HIS A 102 4.67 -10.64 0.94
N PHE A 103 4.84 -9.58 1.71
CA PHE A 103 5.93 -9.41 2.65
C PHE A 103 5.36 -9.06 4.00
N LYS A 104 5.84 -9.74 5.03
CA LYS A 104 5.30 -9.62 6.37
C LYS A 104 6.42 -9.40 7.37
N LYS A 105 6.23 -8.40 8.23
CA LYS A 105 7.17 -8.03 9.27
C LYS A 105 7.31 -9.14 10.31
N GLY A 106 8.54 -9.33 10.81
CA GLY A 106 8.85 -10.29 11.87
C GLY A 106 8.99 -11.75 11.40
N GLU A 107 8.69 -12.04 10.14
CA GLU A 107 8.94 -13.37 9.57
C GLU A 107 10.43 -13.53 9.21
N ARG A 108 10.99 -14.72 9.43
CA ARG A 108 12.33 -15.04 8.95
C ARG A 108 12.28 -15.31 7.45
N THR A 109 12.98 -14.51 6.67
CA THR A 109 12.92 -14.56 5.20
C THR A 109 14.28 -14.88 4.57
N TYR A 110 14.25 -15.10 3.25
CA TYR A 110 15.44 -15.28 2.43
C TYR A 110 15.43 -14.27 1.28
N TRP A 111 16.62 -13.84 0.84
CA TRP A 111 16.81 -13.02 -0.35
C TRP A 111 16.06 -11.67 -0.26
N ASP A 112 15.20 -11.39 -1.24
CA ASP A 112 14.50 -10.13 -1.42
C ASP A 112 13.12 -10.11 -0.72
N ARG A 113 12.81 -11.09 0.13
CA ARG A 113 11.47 -11.24 0.76
C ARG A 113 11.33 -10.52 2.10
N ASP A 114 12.40 -9.90 2.57
CA ASP A 114 12.41 -9.16 3.81
C ASP A 114 11.55 -7.89 3.75
N PHE A 115 10.75 -7.66 4.81
CA PHE A 115 9.82 -6.54 4.89
C PHE A 115 10.54 -5.19 4.83
N ASP A 116 11.62 -5.02 5.60
CA ASP A 116 12.34 -3.75 5.68
C ASP A 116 13.08 -3.43 4.37
N SER A 117 13.60 -4.46 3.70
CA SER A 117 14.18 -4.34 2.36
C SER A 117 13.14 -3.88 1.34
N GLN A 118 11.94 -4.48 1.37
CA GLN A 118 10.84 -4.10 0.47
C GLN A 118 10.29 -2.70 0.77
N TRP A 119 10.25 -2.30 2.04
CA TRP A 119 10.00 -0.91 2.43
C TRP A 119 11.04 0.02 1.78
N GLY A 120 12.34 -0.27 1.95
CA GLY A 120 13.43 0.53 1.39
C GLY A 120 13.41 0.65 -0.14
N TRP A 121 12.88 -0.36 -0.84
CA TRP A 121 12.73 -0.33 -2.30
C TRP A 121 11.39 0.25 -2.80
N SER A 122 10.46 0.55 -1.90
CA SER A 122 9.14 1.15 -2.16
C SER A 122 8.99 2.48 -1.43
N ALA A 123 8.22 2.54 -0.33
CA ALA A 123 7.92 3.78 0.41
C ALA A 123 9.19 4.52 0.85
N GLY A 124 10.23 3.79 1.29
CA GLY A 124 11.52 4.37 1.68
C GLY A 124 12.26 5.09 0.55
N ARG A 125 11.87 4.89 -0.73
CA ARG A 125 12.43 5.65 -1.86
C ARG A 125 11.79 7.02 -2.07
N ALA A 126 10.56 7.24 -1.60
CA ALA A 126 9.86 8.51 -1.66
C ALA A 126 9.78 9.08 -0.24
N SER A 127 10.81 9.82 0.15
CA SER A 127 10.99 10.26 1.53
C SER A 127 9.91 11.26 1.96
N ASN A 128 9.23 10.97 3.06
CA ASN A 128 8.34 11.90 3.74
C ASN A 128 8.46 11.72 5.26
N ASP A 129 8.64 12.82 6.00
CA ASP A 129 8.93 12.78 7.44
C ASP A 129 7.84 12.06 8.24
N LYS A 130 6.56 12.28 7.91
CA LYS A 130 5.45 11.68 8.65
C LYS A 130 5.32 10.18 8.39
N ILE A 131 5.54 9.76 7.14
CA ILE A 131 5.54 8.33 6.76
C ILE A 131 6.74 7.61 7.36
N ASN A 132 7.91 8.25 7.38
CA ASN A 132 9.11 7.72 8.02
C ASN A 132 8.89 7.58 9.54
N GLN A 133 8.25 8.56 10.18
CA GLN A 133 7.87 8.45 11.59
C GLN A 133 7.00 7.22 11.85
N TRP A 134 5.96 6.97 11.04
CA TRP A 134 5.12 5.77 11.19
C TRP A 134 5.92 4.47 11.05
N LYS A 135 6.91 4.43 10.16
CA LYS A 135 7.81 3.28 10.01
C LYS A 135 8.66 3.06 11.26
N ASP A 136 9.22 4.12 11.83
CA ASP A 136 10.06 4.07 13.03
C ASP A 136 9.24 3.71 14.28
N GLU A 137 7.97 4.14 14.33
CA GLU A 137 6.97 3.76 15.34
C GLU A 137 6.43 2.33 15.14
N ASN A 138 7.01 1.57 14.19
CA ASN A 138 6.64 0.19 13.90
C ASN A 138 5.19 -0.01 13.44
N ALA A 139 4.54 1.02 12.89
CA ALA A 139 3.10 1.04 12.61
C ALA A 139 2.63 0.12 11.47
N PHE A 140 3.52 -0.56 10.74
CA PHE A 140 3.18 -1.39 9.57
C PHE A 140 3.53 -2.87 9.79
N SER A 141 2.72 -3.76 9.22
CA SER A 141 2.88 -5.22 9.34
C SER A 141 3.04 -5.94 8.01
N ASP A 142 2.35 -5.51 6.95
CA ASP A 142 2.29 -6.24 5.69
C ASP A 142 2.47 -5.32 4.47
N ILE A 143 3.10 -5.83 3.42
CA ILE A 143 3.22 -5.19 2.10
C ILE A 143 2.72 -6.19 1.06
N TYR A 144 1.72 -5.76 0.29
CA TYR A 144 1.21 -6.47 -0.88
C TYR A 144 1.72 -5.78 -2.15
N TYR A 145 2.43 -6.50 -2.99
CA TYR A 145 3.06 -5.99 -4.21
C TYR A 145 2.50 -6.65 -5.46
N ILE A 146 2.10 -5.82 -6.43
CA ILE A 146 1.68 -6.25 -7.77
C ILE A 146 2.78 -5.83 -8.75
N ASP A 147 3.40 -6.83 -9.37
CA ASP A 147 4.44 -6.66 -10.36
C ASP A 147 3.88 -6.34 -11.75
N SER A 148 4.59 -5.47 -12.48
CA SER A 148 4.39 -5.14 -13.89
C SER A 148 2.93 -4.87 -14.29
N PRO A 149 2.16 -4.05 -13.55
CA PRO A 149 0.83 -3.63 -14.00
C PRO A 149 0.94 -2.91 -15.36
N ARG A 150 0.19 -3.38 -16.37
CA ARG A 150 0.25 -2.85 -17.76
C ARG A 150 -0.88 -1.86 -18.07
N HIS A 151 -1.23 -1.01 -17.11
CA HIS A 151 -2.31 -0.06 -17.29
C HIS A 151 -1.84 1.18 -18.04
N ALA A 152 -2.63 1.61 -19.02
CA ALA A 152 -2.36 2.78 -19.86
C ALA A 152 -3.00 4.08 -19.33
N GLY A 153 -3.79 3.98 -18.25
CA GLY A 153 -4.51 5.08 -17.64
C GLY A 153 -4.87 4.74 -16.20
N PRO A 154 -5.60 5.64 -15.50
CA PRO A 154 -5.89 5.49 -14.08
C PRO A 154 -6.60 4.17 -13.74
N VAL A 155 -6.19 3.55 -12.65
CA VAL A 155 -6.80 2.35 -12.08
C VAL A 155 -7.09 2.54 -10.61
N THR A 156 -8.13 1.86 -10.14
CA THR A 156 -8.59 1.93 -8.76
C THR A 156 -8.67 0.53 -8.17
N TYR A 157 -8.13 0.38 -6.98
CA TYR A 157 -8.28 -0.81 -6.15
C TYR A 157 -9.09 -0.45 -4.92
N GLU A 158 -10.05 -1.28 -4.55
CA GLU A 158 -10.82 -1.16 -3.31
C GLU A 158 -10.34 -2.22 -2.33
N LEU A 159 -10.00 -1.78 -1.12
CA LEU A 159 -9.49 -2.62 -0.06
C LEU A 159 -10.50 -2.65 1.08
N GLU A 160 -10.59 -3.80 1.74
CA GLU A 160 -11.39 -4.00 2.95
C GLU A 160 -10.46 -4.58 4.02
N ALA A 161 -10.45 -3.99 5.21
CA ALA A 161 -9.70 -4.52 6.34
C ALA A 161 -10.54 -4.54 7.61
N GLU A 162 -10.20 -5.48 8.50
CA GLU A 162 -10.71 -5.57 9.86
C GLU A 162 -9.63 -5.07 10.83
N VAL A 163 -10.01 -4.22 11.78
CA VAL A 163 -9.14 -3.85 12.89
C VAL A 163 -9.10 -5.01 13.90
N THR A 164 -7.90 -5.51 14.16
CA THR A 164 -7.65 -6.63 15.08
C THR A 164 -7.08 -6.19 16.43
N ASP A 165 -6.56 -4.96 16.55
CA ASP A 165 -6.07 -4.38 17.80
C ASP A 165 -6.85 -3.09 18.16
N GLN A 166 -7.87 -3.24 19.01
CA GLN A 166 -8.69 -2.12 19.49
C GLN A 166 -7.99 -1.24 20.53
N ASN A 167 -6.76 -1.57 20.96
CA ASN A 167 -5.98 -0.65 21.79
C ASN A 167 -5.34 0.46 20.97
N LYS A 168 -5.26 0.30 19.64
CA LYS A 168 -4.78 1.32 18.71
C LYS A 168 -5.94 2.19 18.22
N THR A 169 -5.69 3.48 18.08
CA THR A 169 -6.63 4.48 17.55
C THR A 169 -6.14 5.13 16.26
N SER A 170 -5.09 4.58 15.68
CA SER A 170 -4.34 5.16 14.57
C SER A 170 -3.86 4.03 13.67
N PHE A 171 -4.20 4.13 12.39
CA PHE A 171 -3.90 3.12 11.39
C PHE A 171 -3.41 3.80 10.10
N PRO A 172 -2.11 4.12 10.01
CA PRO A 172 -1.49 4.60 8.77
C PRO A 172 -1.69 3.65 7.58
N LEU A 173 -2.16 4.18 6.47
CA LEU A 173 -2.27 3.47 5.20
C LEU A 173 -1.29 4.10 4.21
N VAL A 174 -0.53 3.28 3.48
CA VAL A 174 0.40 3.77 2.46
C VAL A 174 0.24 2.95 1.17
N ALA A 175 0.25 3.65 0.04
CA ALA A 175 0.30 3.05 -1.28
C ALA A 175 1.47 3.64 -2.08
N VAL A 176 2.10 2.83 -2.93
CA VAL A 176 3.30 3.25 -3.69
C VAL A 176 3.18 2.79 -5.14
N MET A 177 3.60 3.65 -6.07
CA MET A 177 3.81 3.32 -7.47
C MET A 177 5.26 3.62 -7.86
N LYS A 178 5.84 2.73 -8.67
CA LYS A 178 7.26 2.81 -9.06
C LYS A 178 7.49 2.36 -10.50
N ASN A 179 8.50 2.93 -11.15
CA ASN A 179 9.04 2.45 -12.44
C ASN A 179 10.44 1.83 -12.23
N PHE A 180 10.65 0.58 -12.64
CA PHE A 180 11.90 -0.17 -12.45
C PHE A 180 12.97 0.10 -13.53
N TYR A 181 12.62 0.72 -14.65
CA TYR A 181 13.55 0.98 -15.77
C TYR A 181 13.97 2.45 -15.86
N ALA A 182 13.06 3.37 -15.58
CA ALA A 182 13.38 4.79 -15.51
C ALA A 182 14.33 5.10 -14.34
N ARG A 183 15.05 6.21 -14.44
CA ARG A 183 16.00 6.66 -13.41
C ARG A 183 15.81 8.15 -13.13
N THR A 184 15.87 8.52 -11.85
CA THR A 184 15.98 9.91 -11.42
C THR A 184 17.38 10.46 -11.71
N SER A 185 17.61 11.76 -11.51
CA SER A 185 18.95 12.36 -11.61
C SER A 185 19.97 11.73 -10.66
N TYR A 186 19.50 11.14 -9.56
CA TYR A 186 20.31 10.39 -8.58
C TYR A 186 20.39 8.89 -8.88
N LEU A 187 20.06 8.47 -10.11
CA LEU A 187 20.07 7.07 -10.56
C LEU A 187 19.18 6.12 -9.74
N SER A 188 18.23 6.66 -8.98
CA SER A 188 17.22 5.89 -8.26
C SER A 188 16.01 5.63 -9.15
N GLU A 189 15.20 4.63 -8.82
CA GLU A 189 13.96 4.35 -9.52
C GLU A 189 12.90 5.41 -9.14
N PRO A 190 12.26 6.09 -10.13
CA PRO A 190 11.15 7.00 -9.87
C PRO A 190 10.07 6.30 -9.06
N THR A 191 9.68 6.92 -7.95
CA THR A 191 8.74 6.37 -6.98
C THR A 191 7.86 7.50 -6.45
N SER A 192 6.55 7.26 -6.41
CA SER A 192 5.57 8.14 -5.79
C SER A 192 4.74 7.35 -4.81
N LEU A 193 4.32 8.01 -3.74
CA LEU A 193 3.48 7.40 -2.72
C LEU A 193 2.29 8.29 -2.38
N ALA A 194 1.32 7.67 -1.74
CA ALA A 194 0.32 8.35 -0.95
C ALA A 194 0.25 7.72 0.44
N GLY A 195 0.00 8.54 1.46
CA GLY A 195 -0.22 8.07 2.81
C GLY A 195 -1.26 8.91 3.53
N LEU A 196 -1.97 8.30 4.47
CA LEU A 196 -2.80 9.01 5.44
C LEU A 196 -2.95 8.17 6.70
N ASP A 197 -3.32 8.80 7.80
CA ASP A 197 -3.57 8.14 9.07
C ASP A 197 -5.07 8.00 9.30
N LEU A 198 -5.57 6.77 9.33
CA LEU A 198 -6.96 6.50 9.65
C LEU A 198 -7.13 6.47 11.17
N LYS A 199 -7.83 7.47 11.72
CA LYS A 199 -8.13 7.55 13.15
C LYS A 199 -9.39 6.80 13.50
N VAL A 200 -9.41 6.15 14.66
CA VAL A 200 -10.57 5.42 15.17
C VAL A 200 -10.89 5.84 16.59
N GLU A 201 -12.16 6.16 16.83
CA GLU A 201 -12.72 6.33 18.17
C GLU A 201 -13.51 5.08 18.56
N TRP A 202 -13.02 4.38 19.58
CA TRP A 202 -13.70 3.20 20.11
C TRP A 202 -14.84 3.58 21.05
N PRO A 203 -15.97 2.86 20.97
CA PRO A 203 -17.04 3.01 21.93
C PRO A 203 -16.57 2.64 23.35
N LYS A 204 -17.00 3.42 24.35
CA LYS A 204 -16.64 3.24 25.77
C LYS A 204 -17.59 2.29 26.50
#